data_AF-A0A7M3T6Q7-F1
#
_entry.id   AF-A0A7M3T6Q7-F1
#
_cell.length_a   1.000
_cell.length_b   1.000
_cell.length_c   1.000
_cell.angle_alpha   90.00
_cell.angle_beta   90.00
_cell.angle_gamma   90.00
#
_symmetry.space_group_name_H-M   'P 1'
#
loop_
_entity.id
_entity.type
_entity.pdbx_description
1 polymer ?
#
loop_
_entity_poly.entity_id
_entity_poly.type
_entity_poly.pdbx_seq_one_letter_code
_entity_poly.pdbx_strand_id
1 'polypeptide(L)'
;MLNGGAGADILKGGAGNDALFGQRGADELFGWRGNDRLAGGLGADRFVFGRGDGSDIILDFQDGVDRIAIGAGAARLADLDIRDAGANTMIRFADVAIMLKGVDAAELGPSDFVF
;
A
#
# COMPACT_ATOMS: atom_id res chain seq x y z
N MET A 1 8.78 2.19 13.96
CA MET A 1 9.64 1.94 12.79
C MET A 1 10.03 0.47 12.78
N LEU A 2 9.83 -0.22 11.66
CA LEU A 2 10.12 -1.64 11.45
C LEU A 2 10.85 -1.82 10.13
N ASN A 3 11.88 -2.67 10.10
CA ASN A 3 12.63 -3.02 8.89
C ASN A 3 12.62 -4.54 8.69
N GLY A 4 12.33 -5.02 7.48
CA GLY A 4 12.39 -6.44 7.10
C GLY A 4 13.82 -6.91 6.89
N GLY A 5 14.54 -6.23 6.01
CA GLY A 5 15.96 -6.45 5.77
C GLY A 5 16.21 -7.22 4.49
N ALA A 6 16.55 -8.50 4.58
CA ALA A 6 16.81 -9.31 3.40
C ALA A 6 16.02 -10.61 3.48
N GLY A 7 15.36 -10.97 2.37
CA GLY A 7 14.46 -12.11 2.32
C GLY A 7 13.01 -11.63 2.24
N ALA A 8 12.09 -12.59 2.17
CA ALA A 8 10.66 -12.27 2.19
C ALA A 8 10.20 -12.11 3.65
N ASP A 9 9.80 -10.90 4.01
CA ASP A 9 9.40 -10.54 5.37
C ASP A 9 7.91 -10.23 5.47
N ILE A 10 7.37 -10.38 6.69
CA ILE A 10 6.01 -9.95 7.03
C ILE A 10 6.13 -8.85 8.09
N LEU A 11 5.82 -7.62 7.70
CA LEU A 11 5.92 -6.45 8.54
C LEU A 11 4.53 -6.06 9.04
N LYS A 12 4.39 -5.89 10.36
CA LYS A 12 3.12 -5.54 11.03
C LYS A 12 3.35 -4.33 11.93
N GLY A 13 2.76 -3.19 11.58
CA GLY A 13 2.91 -1.91 12.27
C GLY A 13 2.25 -1.94 13.64
N GLY A 14 0.96 -2.28 13.67
CA GLY A 14 0.21 -2.33 14.93
C GLY A 14 -0.89 -1.29 14.95
N ALA A 15 -1.02 -0.62 16.09
CA ALA A 15 -1.83 0.57 16.19
C ALA A 15 -0.92 1.77 16.40
N GLY A 16 -1.25 2.89 15.78
CA GLY A 16 -0.43 4.11 15.82
C GLY A 16 0.13 4.42 14.44
N ASN A 17 0.93 5.49 14.35
CA ASN A 17 1.52 5.91 13.07
C ASN A 17 2.91 5.29 12.95
N ASP A 18 3.03 4.30 12.07
CA ASP A 18 4.22 3.50 11.88
C ASP A 18 4.99 3.86 10.61
N ALA A 19 6.22 3.36 10.57
CA ALA A 19 7.09 3.44 9.41
C ALA A 19 7.65 2.05 9.14
N LEU A 20 7.27 1.43 8.03
CA LEU A 20 7.65 0.07 7.64
C LEU A 20 8.50 0.12 6.38
N PHE A 21 9.63 -0.59 6.40
CA PHE A 21 10.55 -0.69 5.26
C PHE A 21 10.89 -2.17 5.00
N GLY A 22 10.39 -2.74 3.91
CA GLY A 22 10.63 -4.14 3.54
C GLY A 22 12.11 -4.41 3.24
N GLN A 23 12.72 -3.51 2.45
CA GLN A 23 14.13 -3.50 2.02
C GLN A 23 14.40 -4.40 0.82
N ARG A 24 14.81 -5.66 1.00
CA ARG A 24 15.13 -6.57 -0.11
C ARG A 24 14.35 -7.86 0.03
N GLY A 25 13.56 -8.20 -0.96
CA GLY A 25 12.79 -9.43 -1.02
C GLY A 25 11.36 -9.15 -1.40
N ALA A 26 10.52 -10.18 -1.41
CA ALA A 26 9.09 -10.01 -1.66
C ALA A 26 8.39 -9.92 -0.30
N ASP A 27 8.05 -8.70 0.11
CA ASP A 27 7.59 -8.38 1.45
C ASP A 27 6.08 -8.19 1.52
N GLU A 28 5.48 -8.54 2.66
CA GLU A 28 4.08 -8.20 2.98
C GLU A 28 4.04 -7.15 4.08
N LEU A 29 3.49 -5.97 3.77
CA LEU A 29 3.43 -4.83 4.67
C LEU A 29 2.00 -4.57 5.14
N PHE A 30 1.79 -4.67 6.44
CA PHE A 30 0.54 -4.38 7.13
C PHE A 30 0.76 -3.18 8.06
N GLY A 31 0.33 -1.99 7.65
CA GLY A 31 0.30 -0.82 8.53
C GLY A 31 -0.68 -1.02 9.68
N TRP A 32 -1.87 -1.54 9.34
CA TRP A 32 -3.05 -1.60 10.20
C TRP A 32 -3.50 -0.21 10.61
N ARG A 33 -3.95 -0.02 11.87
CA ARG A 33 -4.68 1.18 12.27
C ARG A 33 -3.72 2.32 12.53
N GLY A 34 -3.79 3.36 11.71
CA GLY A 34 -2.99 4.55 11.90
C GLY A 34 -2.90 5.39 10.64
N ASN A 35 -1.88 6.24 10.61
CA ASN A 35 -1.45 6.89 9.39
C ASN A 35 0.01 6.52 9.16
N ASP A 36 0.23 5.52 8.33
CA ASP A 36 1.51 4.85 8.21
C ASP A 36 2.30 5.31 6.98
N ARG A 37 3.60 5.06 7.03
CA ARG A 37 4.53 5.24 5.92
C ARG A 37 5.12 3.90 5.55
N LEU A 38 4.82 3.41 4.36
CA LEU A 38 5.20 2.08 3.90
C LEU A 38 6.16 2.21 2.72
N ALA A 39 7.23 1.42 2.73
CA ALA A 39 8.14 1.26 1.60
C ALA A 39 8.46 -0.22 1.43
N GLY A 40 8.20 -0.77 0.25
CA GLY A 40 8.47 -2.18 -0.06
C GLY A 40 9.97 -2.40 -0.24
N GLY A 41 10.62 -1.53 -1.01
CA GLY A 41 12.01 -1.64 -1.38
C GLY A 41 12.19 -2.41 -2.68
N LEU A 42 13.10 -3.38 -2.70
CA LEU A 42 13.43 -4.16 -3.89
C LEU A 42 12.72 -5.51 -3.82
N GLY A 43 11.86 -5.79 -4.80
CA GLY A 43 11.21 -7.08 -4.96
C GLY A 43 9.78 -6.88 -5.43
N ALA A 44 8.96 -7.91 -5.34
CA ALA A 44 7.54 -7.82 -5.65
C ALA A 44 6.78 -7.78 -4.33
N ASP A 45 6.40 -6.58 -3.90
CA ASP A 45 5.88 -6.36 -2.56
C ASP A 45 4.35 -6.28 -2.56
N ARG A 46 3.77 -6.57 -1.39
CA ARG A 46 2.33 -6.53 -1.17
C ARG A 46 2.00 -5.62 0.00
N PHE A 47 1.31 -4.53 -0.29
CA PHE A 47 0.78 -3.61 0.72
C PHE A 47 -0.66 -3.97 1.03
N VAL A 48 -0.96 -4.34 2.28
CA VAL A 48 -2.25 -4.91 2.66
C VAL A 48 -3.06 -3.91 3.48
N PHE A 49 -4.28 -3.64 3.04
CA PHE A 49 -5.20 -2.70 3.69
C PHE A 49 -6.57 -3.31 3.91
N GLY A 50 -7.19 -3.00 5.03
CA GLY A 50 -8.56 -3.32 5.37
C GLY A 50 -9.27 -2.16 6.05
N ARG A 51 -10.58 -2.34 6.28
CA ARG A 51 -11.41 -1.34 6.96
C ARG A 51 -10.78 -0.85 8.27
N GLY A 52 -10.73 0.47 8.44
CA GLY A 52 -10.21 1.10 9.66
C GLY A 52 -8.69 1.25 9.72
N ASP A 53 -7.96 0.91 8.65
CA ASP A 53 -6.50 1.07 8.61
C ASP A 53 -6.09 2.55 8.55
N GLY A 54 -6.94 3.44 8.02
CA GLY A 54 -6.75 4.88 8.15
C GLY A 54 -6.17 5.53 6.89
N SER A 55 -5.17 6.40 7.04
CA SER A 55 -4.65 7.22 5.94
C SER A 55 -3.14 7.08 5.75
N ASP A 56 -2.75 6.29 4.77
CA ASP A 56 -1.39 5.79 4.61
C ASP A 56 -0.69 6.37 3.37
N ILE A 57 0.64 6.32 3.39
CA ILE A 57 1.49 6.73 2.27
C ILE A 57 2.39 5.56 1.89
N ILE A 58 2.30 5.12 0.63
CA ILE A 58 3.28 4.23 0.02
C ILE A 58 4.32 5.08 -0.70
N LEU A 59 5.59 4.88 -0.34
CA LEU A 59 6.69 5.78 -0.72
C LEU A 59 7.36 5.41 -2.05
N ASP A 60 7.27 4.16 -2.47
CA ASP A 60 8.08 3.58 -3.55
C ASP A 60 7.33 2.53 -4.41
N PHE A 61 6.00 2.61 -4.48
CA PHE A 61 5.18 1.67 -5.25
C PHE A 61 5.67 1.56 -6.71
N GLN A 62 5.92 0.33 -7.16
CA GLN A 62 6.37 0.01 -8.50
C GLN A 62 5.25 -0.66 -9.31
N ASP A 63 4.69 0.06 -10.30
CA ASP A 63 3.69 -0.48 -11.22
C ASP A 63 4.15 -1.77 -11.92
N GLY A 64 3.25 -2.74 -12.05
CA GLY A 64 3.54 -4.05 -12.64
C GLY A 64 4.45 -4.97 -11.82
N VAL A 65 4.93 -4.52 -10.66
CA VAL A 65 5.80 -5.29 -9.75
C VAL A 65 5.09 -5.48 -8.41
N ASP A 66 4.69 -4.39 -7.78
CA ASP A 66 4.04 -4.37 -6.49
C ASP A 66 2.53 -4.55 -6.61
N ARG A 67 1.91 -4.92 -5.49
CA ARG A 67 0.45 -5.09 -5.42
C ARG A 67 -0.13 -4.45 -4.17
N ILE A 68 -1.30 -3.84 -4.34
CA ILE A 68 -2.14 -3.36 -3.25
C ILE A 68 -3.23 -4.40 -3.02
N ALA A 69 -3.17 -5.04 -1.86
CA ALA A 69 -4.19 -5.98 -1.44
C ALA A 69 -5.26 -5.26 -0.62
N ILE A 70 -6.46 -5.24 -1.17
CA ILE A 70 -7.63 -4.63 -0.59
C ILE A 70 -8.45 -5.74 0.08
N GLY A 71 -8.47 -5.74 1.41
CA GLY A 71 -9.31 -6.60 2.21
C GLY A 71 -10.74 -6.05 2.32
N ALA A 72 -11.40 -6.36 3.44
CA ALA A 72 -12.76 -5.89 3.69
C ALA A 72 -12.89 -4.37 3.53
N GLY A 73 -13.71 -3.91 2.59
CA GLY A 73 -13.92 -2.49 2.30
C GLY A 73 -14.22 -2.19 0.82
N ALA A 74 -13.73 -3.02 -0.08
CA ALA A 74 -14.05 -3.03 -1.51
C ALA A 74 -13.92 -4.46 -2.05
N ALA A 75 -14.73 -4.83 -3.06
CA ALA A 75 -14.75 -6.19 -3.61
C ALA A 75 -14.22 -6.27 -5.05
N ARG A 76 -14.02 -5.12 -5.70
CA ARG A 76 -13.51 -5.02 -7.07
C ARG A 76 -12.97 -3.62 -7.33
N LEU A 77 -12.20 -3.48 -8.41
CA LEU A 77 -11.59 -2.22 -8.83
C LEU A 77 -12.59 -1.06 -8.94
N ALA A 78 -13.80 -1.33 -9.43
CA ALA A 78 -14.85 -0.32 -9.57
C ALA A 78 -15.38 0.24 -8.23
N ASP A 79 -15.03 -0.37 -7.10
CA ASP A 79 -15.36 0.14 -5.77
C ASP A 79 -14.30 1.13 -5.24
N LEU A 80 -13.19 1.30 -5.96
CA LEU A 80 -12.10 2.22 -5.60
C LEU A 80 -12.32 3.60 -6.25
N ASP A 81 -12.17 4.66 -5.46
CA ASP A 81 -12.04 6.03 -5.95
C ASP A 81 -10.54 6.32 -6.14
N ILE A 82 -10.06 6.21 -7.37
CA ILE A 82 -8.66 6.44 -7.76
C ILE A 82 -8.59 7.79 -8.48
N ARG A 83 -7.78 8.72 -7.96
CA ARG A 83 -7.65 10.08 -8.51
C ARG A 83 -6.21 10.56 -8.47
N ASP A 84 -5.85 11.34 -9.48
CA ASP A 84 -4.62 12.12 -9.47
C ASP A 84 -4.63 13.14 -8.31
N ALA A 85 -3.47 13.27 -7.68
CA ALA A 85 -3.19 14.16 -6.57
C ALA A 85 -1.85 14.89 -6.79
N GLY A 86 -1.72 15.55 -7.95
CA GLY A 86 -0.47 16.16 -8.39
C GLY A 86 0.46 15.10 -8.98
N ALA A 87 1.68 14.98 -8.46
CA ALA A 87 2.63 13.92 -8.85
C ALA A 87 2.39 12.60 -8.10
N ASN A 88 1.21 12.40 -7.53
CA ASN A 88 0.86 11.27 -6.69
C ASN A 88 -0.52 10.76 -7.10
N THR A 89 -0.85 9.54 -6.69
CA THR A 89 -2.19 8.98 -6.82
C THR A 89 -2.83 8.84 -5.44
N MET A 90 -4.11 9.18 -5.34
CA MET A 90 -4.92 8.95 -4.16
C MET A 90 -5.94 7.86 -4.44
N ILE A 91 -5.95 6.82 -3.61
CA ILE A 91 -6.89 5.70 -3.66
C ILE A 91 -7.75 5.74 -2.40
N ARG A 92 -9.07 5.68 -2.56
CA ARG A 92 -10.01 5.66 -1.43
C ARG A 92 -11.04 4.57 -1.58
N PHE A 93 -11.36 3.92 -0.47
CA PHE A 93 -12.44 2.96 -0.35
C PHE A 93 -12.88 2.89 1.11
N ALA A 94 -14.16 2.65 1.37
CA ALA A 94 -14.71 2.68 2.73
C ALA A 94 -14.22 3.91 3.55
N ASP A 95 -13.52 3.67 4.66
CA ASP A 95 -12.87 4.66 5.53
C ASP A 95 -11.34 4.72 5.37
N VAL A 96 -10.80 4.07 4.34
CA VAL A 96 -9.36 3.96 4.07
C VAL A 96 -8.94 4.90 2.94
N ALA A 97 -7.74 5.45 3.08
CA ALA A 97 -7.14 6.36 2.13
C ALA A 97 -5.65 6.02 1.95
N ILE A 98 -5.21 5.83 0.71
CA ILE A 98 -3.82 5.48 0.39
C ILE A 98 -3.30 6.50 -0.62
N MET A 99 -2.17 7.13 -0.30
CA MET A 99 -1.43 7.95 -1.26
C MET A 99 -0.24 7.17 -1.80
N LEU A 100 -0.17 6.99 -3.12
CA LEU A 100 1.00 6.49 -3.82
C LEU A 100 1.87 7.67 -4.22
N LYS A 101 3.06 7.76 -3.64
CA LYS A 101 3.97 8.86 -3.92
C LYS A 101 4.66 8.66 -5.26
N GLY A 102 4.57 9.63 -6.16
CA GLY A 102 5.31 9.58 -7.43
C GLY A 102 4.69 8.69 -8.51
N VAL A 103 3.44 8.22 -8.32
CA VAL A 103 2.73 7.33 -9.24
C VAL A 103 1.56 8.09 -9.87
N ASP A 104 1.42 8.01 -11.20
CA ASP A 104 0.31 8.58 -11.96
C ASP A 104 -0.88 7.60 -11.94
N ALA A 105 -2.11 8.10 -11.77
CA ALA A 105 -3.27 7.22 -11.64
C ALA A 105 -3.56 6.46 -12.95
N ALA A 106 -3.11 6.99 -14.09
CA ALA A 106 -3.26 6.36 -15.39
C ALA A 106 -2.33 5.15 -15.59
N GLU A 107 -1.29 5.01 -14.76
CA GLU A 107 -0.39 3.85 -14.78
C GLU A 107 -1.03 2.63 -14.09
N LEU A 108 -1.97 2.86 -13.17
CA LEU A 108 -2.60 1.78 -12.42
C LEU A 108 -3.64 1.01 -13.24
N GLY A 109 -3.54 -0.31 -13.19
CA GLY A 109 -4.46 -1.25 -13.83
C GLY A 109 -4.98 -2.33 -12.89
N PRO A 110 -5.83 -3.25 -13.41
CA PRO A 110 -6.36 -4.35 -12.61
C PRO A 110 -5.28 -5.30 -12.05
N SER A 111 -4.09 -5.33 -12.65
CA SER A 111 -2.96 -6.13 -12.17
C SER A 111 -2.41 -5.64 -10.85
N ASP A 112 -2.57 -4.37 -10.50
CA ASP A 112 -1.93 -3.77 -9.33
C ASP A 112 -2.75 -3.99 -8.05
N PHE A 113 -3.95 -4.53 -8.20
CA PHE A 113 -4.88 -4.77 -7.11
C PHE A 113 -5.17 -6.25 -6.91
N VAL A 114 -5.38 -6.63 -5.65
CA VAL A 114 -5.90 -7.93 -5.24
C VAL A 114 -7.07 -7.67 -4.30
N PHE A 115 -8.23 -8.30 -4.55
CA PHE A 115 -9.46 -8.19 -3.74
C PHE A 115 -9.78 -9.53 -3.08
#